data_AF-A0A1L4DGN7-F1
#
_entry.id   AF-A0A1L4DGN7-F1
#
_cell.length_a   1.000
_cell.length_b   1.000
_cell.length_c   1.000
_cell.angle_alpha   90.00
_cell.angle_beta   90.00
_cell.angle_gamma   90.00
#
_symmetry.space_group_name_H-M   'P 1'
#
loop_
_entity.id
_entity.type
_entity.pdbx_description
1 polymer ?
#
loop_
_entity_poly.entity_id
_entity_poly.type
_entity_poly.pdbx_seq_one_letter_code
_entity_poly.pdbx_strand_id
1 'polypeptide(L)'
;MSGVRKRLADMSVRMINVFKDPAPLRFYKGNVVKLENDDSYQRIFDKNKYTEFIGVIIDIKPQELAMLYDSDISDIQGYSKLYTYQDLNYELKDRISISDLVYFEIFSIDSSIGYYTLVLKEFIWMD
;
A
#
# COMPACT_ATOMS: atom_id res chain seq x y z
N MET A 1 -8.17 13.04 -19.64
CA MET A 1 -8.92 11.95 -18.98
C MET A 1 -10.32 11.86 -19.59
N SER A 2 -10.83 10.66 -19.91
CA SER A 2 -12.19 10.50 -20.41
C SER A 2 -13.23 10.81 -19.31
N GLY A 3 -14.43 11.27 -19.69
CA GLY A 3 -15.48 11.65 -18.74
C GLY A 3 -15.91 10.51 -17.79
N VAL A 4 -15.80 9.25 -18.22
CA VAL A 4 -16.12 8.07 -17.40
C VAL A 4 -15.09 7.87 -16.27
N ARG A 5 -13.79 7.96 -16.57
CA ARG A 5 -12.74 7.81 -15.54
C ARG A 5 -12.83 8.89 -14.48
N LYS A 6 -13.12 10.13 -14.88
CA LYS A 6 -13.34 11.23 -13.93
C LYS A 6 -14.50 10.93 -12.97
N ARG A 7 -15.64 10.43 -13.48
CA ARG A 7 -16.78 10.06 -12.64
C ARG A 7 -16.45 8.94 -11.65
N LEU A 8 -15.71 7.93 -12.10
CA LEU A 8 -15.27 6.83 -11.23
C LEU A 8 -14.32 7.32 -10.13
N ALA A 9 -13.36 8.19 -10.46
CA ALA A 9 -12.49 8.83 -9.47
C ALA A 9 -13.29 9.70 -8.47
N ASP A 10 -14.22 10.53 -8.94
CA ASP A 10 -15.06 11.35 -8.07
C ASP A 10 -15.96 10.50 -7.14
N MET A 11 -16.35 9.29 -7.58
CA MET A 11 -17.08 8.32 -6.75
C MET A 11 -16.16 7.63 -5.75
N SER A 12 -14.96 7.22 -6.15
CA SER A 12 -14.02 6.55 -5.26
C SER A 12 -13.57 7.47 -4.13
N VAL A 13 -13.33 8.76 -4.40
CA VAL A 13 -13.03 9.76 -3.36
C VAL A 13 -14.14 9.81 -2.31
N ARG A 14 -15.41 9.78 -2.74
CA ARG A 14 -16.56 9.77 -1.81
C ARG A 14 -16.62 8.48 -1.01
N MET A 15 -16.49 7.32 -1.67
CA MET A 15 -16.52 6.02 -0.99
C MET A 15 -15.37 5.87 0.01
N ILE A 16 -14.14 6.21 -0.39
CA ILE A 16 -12.97 6.16 0.48
C ILE A 16 -13.18 7.07 1.69
N ASN A 17 -13.71 8.28 1.53
CA ASN A 17 -13.97 9.16 2.67
C ASN A 17 -15.07 8.64 3.61
N VAL A 18 -16.02 7.84 3.12
CA VAL A 18 -17.08 7.23 3.93
C VAL A 18 -16.57 6.03 4.72
N PHE A 19 -15.72 5.20 4.10
CA PHE A 19 -15.23 3.95 4.68
C PHE A 19 -13.80 4.00 5.19
N LYS A 20 -13.16 5.17 5.16
CA LYS A 20 -11.78 5.34 5.62
C LYS A 20 -11.59 4.81 7.02
N ASP A 21 -10.39 4.32 7.27
CA ASP A 21 -9.98 3.97 8.61
C ASP A 21 -10.13 5.18 9.57
N PRO A 22 -10.51 4.96 10.84
CA PRO A 22 -10.80 6.05 11.78
C PRO A 22 -9.58 6.93 12.05
N ALA A 23 -8.40 6.31 12.05
CA ALA A 23 -7.11 6.98 12.16
C ALA A 23 -6.45 7.08 10.77
N PRO A 24 -5.66 8.13 10.51
CA PRO A 24 -4.88 8.21 9.28
C PRO A 24 -3.86 7.06 9.22
N LEU A 25 -3.67 6.54 8.01
CA LEU A 25 -2.61 5.59 7.72
C LEU A 25 -1.28 6.33 7.60
N ARG A 26 -0.17 5.63 7.82
CA ARG A 26 1.18 6.21 7.72
C ARG A 26 1.92 5.62 6.53
N PHE A 27 2.47 6.46 5.67
CA PHE A 27 3.27 6.07 4.52
C PHE A 27 4.75 6.39 4.76
N TYR A 28 5.61 5.39 4.54
CA TYR A 28 7.05 5.49 4.70
C TYR A 28 7.72 5.29 3.34
N LYS A 29 8.29 6.38 2.81
CA LYS A 29 9.05 6.34 1.57
C LYS A 29 10.44 5.77 1.83
N GLY A 30 10.80 4.72 1.10
CA GLY A 30 12.14 4.14 1.20
C GLY A 30 13.17 5.05 0.52
N ASN A 31 14.26 5.34 1.21
CA ASN A 31 15.40 6.03 0.62
C ASN A 31 16.38 5.00 0.07
N VAL A 32 16.75 5.14 -1.20
CA VAL A 32 17.74 4.27 -1.82
C VAL A 32 19.13 4.86 -1.59
N VAL A 33 19.95 4.15 -0.83
CA VAL A 33 21.34 4.52 -0.53
C VAL A 33 22.29 3.52 -1.19
N LYS A 34 23.37 4.04 -1.78
CA LYS A 34 24.46 3.20 -2.30
C LYS A 34 25.34 2.77 -1.12
N LEU A 35 25.70 1.50 -1.06
CA LEU A 35 26.64 1.00 -0.06
C LEU A 35 28.07 1.38 -0.48
N GLU A 36 28.84 1.98 0.44
CA GLU A 36 30.15 2.58 0.11
C GLU A 36 31.20 1.58 -0.42
N ASN A 37 30.99 0.27 -0.20
CA ASN A 37 31.95 -0.79 -0.50
C ASN A 37 31.47 -1.81 -1.55
N ASP A 38 30.35 -1.56 -2.22
CA ASP A 38 29.77 -2.46 -3.23
C ASP A 38 28.93 -1.67 -4.26
N ASP A 39 28.62 -2.27 -5.42
CA ASP A 39 27.67 -1.72 -6.39
C ASP A 39 26.20 -2.05 -6.04
N SER A 40 25.96 -2.47 -4.79
CA SER A 40 24.64 -2.74 -4.27
C SER A 40 23.98 -1.49 -3.66
N TYR A 41 22.66 -1.43 -3.84
CA TYR A 41 21.80 -0.39 -3.29
C TYR A 41 20.90 -1.00 -2.21
N GLN A 42 20.72 -0.28 -1.11
CA GLN A 42 19.81 -0.66 -0.05
C GLN A 42 18.68 0.37 0.06
N ARG A 43 17.44 -0.12 0.24
CA ARG A 43 16.30 0.73 0.60
C ARG A 43 16.22 0.79 2.13
N ILE A 44 16.41 1.97 2.69
CA ILE A 44 16.33 2.23 4.13
C ILE A 44 15.06 3.02 4.45
N PHE A 45 14.53 2.79 5.66
CA PHE A 45 13.30 3.41 6.14
C PHE A 45 13.53 3.99 7.54
N ASP A 46 12.91 5.12 7.82
CA ASP A 46 12.91 5.77 9.14
C ASP A 46 11.49 5.70 9.73
N LYS A 47 11.33 4.98 10.85
CA LYS A 47 10.02 4.83 11.54
C LYS A 47 9.44 6.16 12.02
N ASN A 48 10.26 7.19 12.17
CA ASN A 48 9.83 8.50 12.63
C ASN A 48 9.49 9.46 11.47
N LYS A 49 9.79 9.07 10.22
CA LYS A 49 9.57 9.89 9.04
C LYS A 49 8.51 9.26 8.15
N TYR A 50 7.27 9.66 8.37
CA TYR A 50 6.12 9.22 7.59
C TYR A 50 5.23 10.39 7.15
N THR A 51 4.42 10.13 6.12
CA THR A 51 3.32 11.01 5.70
C THR A 51 2.00 10.35 6.08
N GLU A 52 1.15 11.09 6.81
CA GLU A 52 -0.20 10.63 7.13
C GLU A 52 -1.13 10.78 5.92
N PHE A 53 -1.96 9.77 5.66
CA PHE A 53 -2.87 9.77 4.53
C PHE A 53 -4.18 9.04 4.81
N ILE A 54 -5.17 9.30 3.95
CA ILE A 54 -6.48 8.67 4.02
C ILE A 54 -6.49 7.46 3.09
N GLY A 55 -6.95 6.33 3.62
CA GLY A 55 -7.21 5.14 2.83
C GLY A 55 -8.20 4.21 3.54
N VAL A 56 -8.52 3.12 2.84
CA VAL A 56 -9.31 2.00 3.36
C VAL A 56 -8.48 0.75 3.19
N ILE A 57 -8.17 0.04 4.28
CA ILE A 57 -7.56 -1.28 4.22
C ILE A 57 -8.63 -2.37 4.39
N ILE A 58 -8.60 -3.34 3.48
CA ILE A 58 -9.48 -4.51 3.51
C ILE A 58 -8.61 -5.75 3.41
N ASP A 59 -8.62 -6.58 4.44
CA ASP A 59 -7.90 -7.85 4.43
C ASP A 59 -8.43 -8.76 3.32
N ILE A 60 -7.52 -9.33 2.54
CA ILE A 60 -7.90 -10.27 1.49
C ILE A 60 -8.16 -11.61 2.16
N LYS A 61 -9.38 -12.10 2.05
CA LYS A 61 -9.69 -13.45 2.54
C LYS A 61 -8.94 -14.47 1.69
N PRO A 62 -8.48 -15.60 2.28
CA PRO A 62 -7.75 -16.62 1.51
C PRO A 62 -8.48 -17.11 0.24
N GLN A 63 -9.81 -17.12 0.27
CA GLN A 63 -10.68 -17.54 -0.84
C GLN A 63 -10.66 -16.56 -2.05
N GLU A 64 -10.53 -15.26 -1.80
CA GLU A 64 -10.50 -14.23 -2.85
C GLU A 64 -9.12 -14.17 -3.54
N LEU A 65 -8.07 -14.63 -2.86
CA LEU A 65 -6.70 -14.60 -3.33
C LEU A 65 -6.38 -15.76 -4.30
N ALA A 66 -7.01 -16.92 -4.10
CA ALA A 66 -6.96 -18.07 -5.03
C ALA A 66 -7.53 -17.76 -6.43
N MET A 67 -8.38 -16.74 -6.54
CA MET A 67 -8.90 -16.27 -7.85
C MET A 67 -8.00 -15.23 -8.51
N LEU A 68 -7.05 -14.63 -7.77
CA LEU A 68 -6.14 -13.61 -8.28
C LEU A 68 -4.83 -14.19 -8.81
N TYR A 69 -4.40 -15.38 -8.34
CA TYR A 69 -3.15 -16.01 -8.73
C TYR A 69 -3.25 -17.54 -8.82
N ASP A 70 -2.72 -18.10 -9.91
CA ASP A 70 -2.67 -19.54 -10.24
C ASP A 70 -1.46 -20.25 -9.60
N SER A 71 -0.93 -19.72 -8.49
CA SER A 71 0.39 -20.09 -7.96
C SER A 71 0.33 -20.52 -6.49
N ASP A 72 1.02 -21.62 -6.19
CA ASP A 72 1.31 -22.23 -4.87
C ASP A 72 1.83 -21.21 -3.84
N ILE A 73 0.95 -20.40 -3.28
CA ILE A 73 1.28 -19.51 -2.16
C ILE A 73 0.78 -20.20 -0.90
N SER A 74 1.65 -20.92 -0.21
CA SER A 74 1.33 -21.64 1.03
C SER A 74 1.26 -20.75 2.28
N ASP A 75 1.62 -19.46 2.18
CA ASP A 75 1.61 -18.49 3.27
C ASP A 75 0.74 -17.27 2.93
N ILE A 76 -0.58 -17.47 2.93
CA ILE A 76 -1.62 -16.50 2.51
C ILE A 76 -1.99 -15.51 3.64
N GLN A 77 -1.52 -15.73 4.86
CA GLN A 77 -1.80 -14.83 5.98
C GLN A 77 -1.05 -13.49 5.79
N GLY A 78 -1.74 -12.38 6.05
CA GLY A 78 -1.16 -11.04 6.07
C GLY A 78 -1.21 -10.26 4.75
N TYR A 79 -2.08 -10.58 3.79
CA TYR A 79 -2.29 -9.69 2.62
C TYR A 79 -3.57 -8.87 2.74
N SER A 80 -3.48 -7.59 2.38
CA SER A 80 -4.61 -6.65 2.40
C SER A 80 -4.63 -5.81 1.12
N LYS A 81 -5.81 -5.32 0.73
CA LYS A 81 -5.94 -4.28 -0.31
C LYS A 81 -6.11 -2.93 0.34
N LEU A 82 -5.37 -1.95 -0.14
CA LEU A 82 -5.51 -0.56 0.23
C LEU A 82 -6.08 0.24 -0.93
N TYR A 83 -7.13 1.01 -0.64
CA TYR A 83 -7.72 1.96 -1.57
C TYR A 83 -7.45 3.39 -1.08
N THR A 84 -6.87 4.22 -1.94
CA THR A 84 -6.63 5.64 -1.64
C THR A 84 -6.68 6.49 -2.90
N TYR A 85 -7.07 7.75 -2.76
CA TYR A 85 -7.02 8.74 -3.85
C TYR A 85 -5.79 9.66 -3.75
N GLN A 86 -5.01 9.55 -2.68
CA GLN A 86 -3.83 10.39 -2.49
C GLN A 86 -2.68 9.88 -3.35
N ASP A 87 -2.03 10.78 -4.07
CA ASP A 87 -0.83 10.47 -4.83
C ASP A 87 0.41 10.79 -4.00
N LEU A 88 1.01 9.77 -3.40
CA LEU A 88 2.24 9.88 -2.61
C LEU A 88 3.47 9.39 -3.37
N ASN A 89 3.37 9.24 -4.71
CA ASN A 89 4.42 8.67 -5.55
C ASN A 89 4.86 7.28 -5.04
N TYR A 90 3.89 6.37 -4.91
CA TYR A 90 4.11 5.02 -4.39
C TYR A 90 5.09 4.22 -5.25
N GLU A 91 6.00 3.48 -4.61
CA GLU A 91 6.82 2.46 -5.25
C GLU A 91 6.64 1.11 -4.58
N LEU A 92 6.95 0.04 -5.31
CA LEU A 92 7.06 -1.28 -4.73
C LEU A 92 8.08 -1.27 -3.59
N LYS A 93 7.79 -2.03 -2.54
CA LYS A 93 8.55 -2.09 -1.29
C LYS A 93 8.46 -0.87 -0.38
N ASP A 94 7.82 0.23 -0.79
CA ASP A 94 7.50 1.29 0.18
C ASP A 94 6.56 0.72 1.27
N ARG A 95 6.56 1.34 2.45
CA ARG A 95 5.90 0.76 3.63
C ARG A 95 4.71 1.58 4.06
N ILE A 96 3.73 0.90 4.65
CA ILE A 96 2.51 1.50 5.19
C ILE A 96 2.24 0.93 6.57
N SER A 97 1.65 1.71 7.48
CA SER A 97 1.13 1.17 8.73
C SER A 97 -0.23 1.74 9.10
N ILE A 98 -0.99 0.94 9.83
CA ILE A 98 -2.24 1.37 10.49
C ILE A 98 -1.92 1.92 11.88
N SER A 99 -0.90 1.36 12.53
CA SER A 99 -0.47 1.70 13.88
C SER A 99 1.01 1.35 14.05
N ASP A 100 1.55 1.57 15.25
CA ASP A 100 2.91 1.17 15.60
C ASP A 100 3.11 -0.37 15.69
N LEU A 101 2.04 -1.15 15.50
CA LEU A 101 2.05 -2.61 15.65
C LEU A 101 1.86 -3.37 14.32
N VAL A 102 1.22 -2.75 13.33
CA VAL A 102 0.84 -3.44 12.08
C VAL A 102 1.43 -2.70 10.90
N TYR A 103 2.38 -3.36 10.22
CA TYR A 103 3.15 -2.79 9.12
C TYR A 103 3.00 -3.64 7.87
N PHE A 104 3.03 -2.95 6.73
CA PHE A 104 2.87 -3.54 5.43
C PHE A 104 3.95 -3.03 4.47
N GLU A 105 4.32 -3.90 3.54
CA GLU A 105 5.10 -3.56 2.35
C GLU A 105 4.18 -3.53 1.13
N ILE A 106 4.36 -2.55 0.24
CA ILE A 106 3.62 -2.48 -1.03
C ILE A 106 4.14 -3.57 -1.98
N PHE A 107 3.25 -4.51 -2.31
CA PHE A 107 3.51 -5.63 -3.20
C PHE A 107 3.06 -5.38 -4.65
N SER A 108 1.96 -4.63 -4.83
CA SER A 108 1.46 -4.26 -6.17
C SER A 108 0.76 -2.90 -6.13
N ILE A 109 0.75 -2.21 -7.27
CA ILE A 109 0.18 -0.87 -7.46
C ILE A 109 -0.65 -0.85 -8.74
N ASP A 110 -1.92 -0.45 -8.64
CA ASP A 110 -2.77 -0.10 -9.77
C ASP A 110 -3.30 1.34 -9.59
N SER A 111 -3.14 2.17 -10.63
CA SER A 111 -3.61 3.57 -10.67
C SER A 111 -4.50 3.87 -11.88
N SER A 112 -4.96 2.84 -12.60
CA SER A 112 -5.60 2.95 -13.91
C SER A 112 -6.95 3.70 -13.92
N ILE A 113 -7.63 3.77 -12.78
CA ILE A 113 -9.02 4.26 -12.64
C ILE A 113 -9.09 5.62 -11.88
N GLY A 114 -7.96 6.32 -11.71
CA GLY A 114 -7.93 7.66 -11.10
C GLY A 114 -8.00 7.66 -9.57
N TYR A 115 -7.76 6.50 -8.97
CA TYR A 115 -7.39 6.29 -7.57
C TYR A 115 -6.39 5.12 -7.54
N TYR A 116 -5.70 4.96 -6.42
CA TYR A 116 -4.75 3.90 -6.19
C TYR A 116 -5.41 2.71 -5.50
N THR A 117 -5.16 1.52 -6.04
CA THR A 117 -5.40 0.23 -5.41
C THR A 117 -4.06 -0.45 -5.21
N LEU A 118 -3.67 -0.65 -3.95
CA LEU A 118 -2.41 -1.28 -3.59
C LEU A 118 -2.68 -2.66 -3.00
N VAL A 119 -1.82 -3.64 -3.32
CA VAL A 119 -1.76 -4.89 -2.57
C VAL A 119 -0.64 -4.75 -1.55
N LEU A 120 -0.97 -5.02 -0.30
CA LEU A 120 -0.11 -4.89 0.86
C LEU A 120 0.23 -6.26 1.41
N LYS A 121 1.48 -6.46 1.81
CA LYS A 121 1.95 -7.64 2.52
C LYS A 121 2.42 -7.25 3.92
N GLU A 122 1.81 -7.82 4.93
CA GLU A 122 2.14 -7.62 6.33
C GLU A 122 3.53 -8.18 6.63
N PHE A 123 4.26 -7.48 7.50
CA PHE A 123 5.56 -7.92 7.97
C PHE A 123 5.85 -7.36 9.37
N ILE A 124 6.79 -8.00 10.07
CA ILE A 124 7.28 -7.51 11.37
C ILE A 124 8.43 -6.53 11.12
N TRP A 125 8.26 -5.28 11.51
CA TRP A 125 9.33 -4.28 11.42
C TRP A 125 10.25 -4.34 12.65
N MET A 126 11.34 -5.08 12.51
CA MET A 126 12.43 -5.16 13.50
C MET A 126 13.19 -3.83 13.57
N ASP A 127 13.42 -3.31 14.77
CA ASP A 127 14.20 -2.08 15.03
C ASP A 127 15.69 -2.22 14.69
#